data_AF-A0A427FL42-F1
#
_entry.id   AF-A0A427FL42-F1
#
_cell.length_a   1.000
_cell.length_b   1.000
_cell.length_c   1.000
_cell.angle_alpha   90.00
_cell.angle_beta   90.00
_cell.angle_gamma   90.00
#
_symmetry.space_group_name_H-M   'P 1'
#
loop_
_entity.id
_entity.type
_entity.pdbx_description
1 polymer ?
#
loop_
_entity_poly.entity_id
_entity_poly.type
_entity_poly.pdbx_seq_one_letter_code
_entity_poly.pdbx_strand_id
1 'polypeptide(L)'
;MSQRKPYNHKARLANYYRSMLRSNHVAVLDIDHLELQVLVDWKHARAIGNGREAVATAVTEMPHRWSLYLAALCRDQLGTAYMKSVEIAPQGIYKAAQLAETVEAYCVELKAGCNPYHFIGLAWLAIPAEITLTEAQAERVFDAFGAWRKQSEAA
;
A
#
# COMPACT_ATOMS: atom_id res chain seq x y z
N MET A 1 38.95 -2.63 27.98
CA MET A 1 37.66 -1.90 27.88
C MET A 1 37.36 -1.70 26.40
N SER A 2 36.32 -2.36 25.86
CA SER A 2 35.92 -2.18 24.47
C SER A 2 35.45 -0.74 24.26
N GLN A 3 35.94 -0.05 23.24
CA GLN A 3 35.48 1.30 22.93
C GLN A 3 33.98 1.29 22.63
N ARG A 4 33.25 2.24 23.21
CA ARG A 4 31.81 2.40 23.01
C ARG A 4 31.55 2.80 21.54
N LYS A 5 30.64 2.07 20.88
CA LYS A 5 30.28 2.34 19.48
C LYS A 5 29.92 3.83 19.30
N PRO A 6 30.49 4.52 18.28
CA PRO A 6 30.21 5.94 18.06
C PRO A 6 28.73 6.18 17.76
N TYR A 7 28.22 7.33 18.23
CA TYR A 7 26.84 7.74 18.04
C TYR A 7 26.52 7.94 16.56
N ASN A 8 25.56 7.20 16.04
CA ASN A 8 25.11 7.30 14.65
C ASN A 8 23.69 7.89 14.58
N HIS A 9 23.61 9.21 14.43
CA HIS A 9 22.34 9.95 14.37
C HIS A 9 21.44 9.48 13.22
N LYS A 10 22.01 9.28 12.02
CA LYS A 10 21.27 8.86 10.82
C LYS A 10 20.62 7.50 11.01
N ALA A 11 21.36 6.53 11.56
CA ALA A 11 20.82 5.21 11.86
C ALA A 11 19.74 5.26 12.94
N ARG A 12 19.91 6.11 13.96
CA ARG A 12 18.90 6.30 15.02
C ARG A 12 17.60 6.86 14.47
N LEU A 13 17.67 7.91 13.64
CA LEU A 13 16.50 8.53 13.02
C LEU A 13 15.78 7.54 12.09
N ALA A 14 16.53 6.75 11.31
CA ALA A 14 15.96 5.70 10.47
C ALA A 14 15.19 4.64 11.26
N ASN A 15 15.73 4.21 12.40
CA ASN A 15 15.06 3.25 13.26
C ASN A 15 13.81 3.84 13.93
N TYR A 16 13.87 5.12 14.33
CA TYR A 16 12.71 5.83 14.88
C TYR A 16 11.55 5.85 13.88
N TYR A 17 11.79 6.29 12.64
CA TYR A 17 10.75 6.36 11.62
C TYR A 17 10.21 4.97 11.27
N ARG A 18 11.05 3.95 11.08
CA ARG A 18 10.56 2.58 10.85
C ARG A 18 9.66 2.08 11.97
N SER A 19 10.06 2.30 13.23
CA SER A 19 9.25 1.91 14.39
C SER A 19 7.92 2.66 14.43
N MET A 20 7.94 3.97 14.14
CA MET A 20 6.76 4.82 14.13
C MET A 20 5.79 4.40 13.01
N LEU A 21 6.28 4.19 11.79
CA LEU A 21 5.45 3.75 10.65
C LEU A 21 4.81 2.38 10.94
N ARG A 22 5.58 1.43 11.48
CA ARG A 22 5.06 0.10 11.84
C ARG A 22 4.02 0.16 12.96
N SER A 23 4.27 0.94 14.01
CA SER A 23 3.37 1.03 15.17
C SER A 23 2.04 1.73 14.85
N ASN A 24 2.06 2.63 13.85
CA ASN A 24 0.87 3.31 13.36
C ASN A 24 0.23 2.61 12.14
N HIS A 25 0.72 1.42 11.78
CA HIS A 25 0.20 0.62 10.67
C HIS A 25 0.09 1.44 9.36
N VAL A 26 1.12 2.21 9.06
CA VAL A 26 1.12 3.09 7.89
C VAL A 26 1.17 2.24 6.60
N ALA A 27 0.33 2.58 5.63
CA ALA A 27 0.43 2.11 4.26
C ALA A 27 0.17 3.28 3.28
N VAL A 28 0.73 3.20 2.08
CA VAL A 28 0.21 3.94 0.93
C VAL A 28 -0.95 3.13 0.36
N LEU A 29 -2.11 3.76 0.22
CA LEU A 29 -3.24 3.24 -0.53
C LEU A 29 -3.32 3.98 -1.85
N ASP A 30 -3.56 3.23 -2.91
CA ASP A 30 -3.82 3.75 -4.25
C ASP A 30 -5.04 3.02 -4.85
N ILE A 31 -5.95 3.79 -5.43
CA ILE A 31 -7.14 3.29 -6.14
C ILE A 31 -7.22 4.02 -7.48
N ASP A 32 -6.97 3.30 -8.57
CA ASP A 32 -6.68 3.88 -9.88
C ASP A 32 -7.86 4.67 -10.48
N HIS A 33 -9.05 4.07 -10.49
CA HIS A 33 -10.27 4.59 -11.10
C HIS A 33 -10.90 5.72 -10.29
N LEU A 34 -10.42 5.95 -9.06
CA LEU A 34 -10.79 7.10 -8.23
C LEU A 34 -9.70 8.18 -8.22
N GLU A 35 -8.57 7.97 -8.91
CA GLU A 35 -7.39 8.84 -8.86
C GLU A 35 -6.95 9.15 -7.41
N LEU A 36 -7.17 8.18 -6.50
CA LEU A 36 -6.96 8.36 -5.08
C LEU A 36 -5.63 7.74 -4.68
N GLN A 37 -4.72 8.56 -4.17
CA GLN A 37 -3.52 8.09 -3.47
C GLN A 37 -3.38 8.77 -2.11
N VAL A 38 -3.38 7.98 -1.04
CA VAL A 38 -3.41 8.49 0.34
C VAL A 38 -2.68 7.58 1.32
N LEU A 39 -2.19 8.17 2.41
CA LEU A 39 -1.63 7.41 3.52
C LEU A 39 -2.73 6.96 4.47
N VAL A 40 -2.70 5.69 4.83
CA VAL A 40 -3.73 5.06 5.67
C VAL A 40 -3.12 4.29 6.83
N ASP A 41 -3.88 4.21 7.92
CA ASP A 41 -3.73 3.20 8.95
C ASP A 41 -4.46 1.95 8.44
N TRP A 42 -3.75 1.03 7.80
CA TRP A 42 -4.36 -0.12 7.13
C TRP A 42 -5.04 -1.07 8.11
N LYS A 43 -4.62 -1.08 9.38
CA LYS A 43 -5.21 -1.93 10.40
C LYS A 43 -6.61 -1.45 10.78
N HIS A 44 -6.83 -0.14 10.81
CA HIS A 44 -8.11 0.47 11.18
C HIS A 44 -8.88 1.08 9.98
N ALA A 45 -8.37 0.91 8.75
CA ALA A 45 -8.99 1.37 7.51
C ALA A 45 -9.40 2.86 7.55
N ARG A 46 -8.46 3.73 7.94
CA ARG A 46 -8.69 5.19 8.04
C ARG A 46 -7.50 5.98 7.50
N ALA A 47 -7.77 7.20 7.03
CA ALA A 47 -6.72 8.09 6.54
C ALA A 47 -5.83 8.58 7.69
N ILE A 48 -4.55 8.79 7.42
CA ILE A 48 -3.62 9.41 8.37
C ILE A 48 -3.79 10.93 8.32
N GLY A 49 -4.27 11.48 9.44
CA GLY A 49 -4.50 12.92 9.61
C GLY A 49 -3.25 13.69 10.08
N ASN A 50 -2.94 13.63 11.38
CA ASN A 50 -1.89 14.44 11.99
C ASN A 50 -0.49 14.01 11.57
N GLY A 51 0.38 14.98 11.25
CA GLY A 51 1.76 14.70 10.84
C GLY A 51 1.90 14.05 9.47
N ARG A 52 0.86 14.11 8.62
CA ARG A 52 0.82 13.51 7.29
C ARG A 52 2.05 13.81 6.44
N GLU A 53 2.57 15.04 6.47
CA GLU A 53 3.76 15.42 5.70
C GLU A 53 5.00 14.68 6.17
N ALA A 54 5.27 14.67 7.48
CA ALA A 54 6.42 13.94 8.04
C ALA A 54 6.31 12.42 7.81
N VAL A 55 5.10 11.86 7.89
CA VAL A 55 4.85 10.45 7.55
C VAL A 55 5.05 10.21 6.06
N ALA A 56 4.56 11.09 5.19
CA ALA A 56 4.75 11.00 3.75
C ALA A 56 6.23 11.01 3.39
N THR A 57 7.00 11.99 3.86
CA THR A 57 8.44 12.04 3.64
C THR A 57 9.13 10.79 4.18
N ALA A 58 8.74 10.29 5.36
CA ALA A 58 9.33 9.08 5.91
C ALA A 58 9.03 7.84 5.06
N VAL A 59 7.83 7.73 4.48
CA VAL A 59 7.43 6.61 3.61
C VAL A 59 8.11 6.72 2.24
N THR A 60 8.18 7.90 1.64
CA THR A 60 8.68 8.09 0.28
C THR A 60 10.20 8.14 0.19
N GLU A 61 10.84 8.91 1.08
CA GLU A 61 12.26 9.24 0.96
C GLU A 61 13.19 8.28 1.68
N MET A 62 12.68 7.50 2.62
CA MET A 62 13.48 6.58 3.40
C MET A 62 13.38 5.16 2.83
N PRO A 63 14.50 4.41 2.82
CA PRO A 63 14.49 3.05 2.32
C PRO A 63 13.91 2.09 3.39
N HIS A 64 12.93 1.28 2.98
CA HIS A 64 12.24 0.29 3.81
C HIS A 64 12.25 -1.10 3.17
N ARG A 65 11.99 -2.12 3.98
CA ARG A 65 11.49 -3.39 3.47
C ARG A 65 9.99 -3.25 3.26
N TRP A 66 9.49 -3.78 2.15
CA TRP A 66 8.12 -3.53 1.72
C TRP A 66 7.32 -4.82 1.65
N SER A 67 6.04 -4.70 1.99
CA SER A 67 5.00 -5.65 1.62
C SER A 67 4.00 -4.90 0.74
N LEU A 68 3.78 -5.42 -0.47
CA LEU A 68 2.84 -4.87 -1.44
C LEU A 68 1.68 -5.84 -1.59
N TYR A 69 0.45 -5.33 -1.57
CA TYR A 69 -0.74 -6.11 -1.87
C TYR A 69 -1.48 -5.40 -3.00
N LEU A 70 -1.58 -6.06 -4.15
CA LEU A 70 -2.22 -5.51 -5.34
C LEU A 70 -3.47 -6.33 -5.64
N ALA A 71 -4.56 -5.66 -6.00
CA ALA A 71 -5.82 -6.30 -6.35
C ALA A 71 -6.42 -5.67 -7.60
N ALA A 72 -6.84 -6.52 -8.53
CA ALA A 72 -7.82 -6.15 -9.55
C ALA A 72 -9.22 -6.37 -8.98
N LEU A 73 -10.00 -5.30 -8.98
CA LEU A 73 -11.36 -5.26 -8.48
C LEU A 73 -12.30 -5.61 -9.63
N CYS A 74 -13.17 -6.59 -9.39
CA CYS A 74 -14.09 -7.08 -10.39
C CYS A 74 -15.51 -7.20 -9.84
N ARG A 75 -16.49 -7.18 -10.74
CA ARG A 75 -17.89 -7.48 -10.43
C ARG A 75 -18.45 -8.40 -11.50
N ASP A 76 -19.00 -9.53 -11.08
CA ASP A 76 -19.58 -10.50 -12.02
C ASP A 76 -20.89 -10.01 -12.65
N GLN A 77 -21.46 -10.80 -13.55
CA GLN A 77 -22.73 -10.49 -14.23
C GLN A 77 -23.93 -10.38 -13.28
N LEU A 78 -23.85 -10.96 -12.09
CA LEU A 78 -24.89 -10.90 -11.05
C LEU A 78 -24.70 -9.70 -10.11
N GLY A 79 -23.62 -8.93 -10.29
CA GLY A 79 -23.29 -7.79 -9.44
C GLY A 79 -22.43 -8.16 -8.22
N THR A 80 -21.98 -9.42 -8.09
CA THR A 80 -21.14 -9.87 -6.98
C THR A 80 -19.73 -9.32 -7.13
N ALA A 81 -19.26 -8.57 -6.15
CA ALA A 81 -17.88 -8.09 -6.08
C ALA A 81 -16.92 -9.25 -5.76
N TYR A 82 -15.77 -9.27 -6.43
CA TYR A 82 -14.67 -10.17 -6.13
C TYR A 82 -13.33 -9.54 -6.50
N MET A 83 -12.25 -10.02 -5.90
CA MET A 83 -10.90 -9.56 -6.17
C MET A 83 -10.04 -10.68 -6.77
N LYS A 84 -9.13 -10.32 -7.66
CA LYS A 84 -7.94 -11.12 -7.96
C LYS A 84 -6.74 -10.36 -7.41
N SER A 85 -5.95 -11.00 -6.56
CA SER A 85 -4.88 -10.32 -5.85
C SER A 85 -3.55 -11.07 -5.88
N VAL A 86 -2.49 -10.33 -5.59
CA VAL A 86 -1.15 -10.86 -5.36
C VAL A 86 -0.50 -10.09 -4.21
N GLU A 87 0.22 -10.82 -3.36
CA GLU A 87 1.12 -10.24 -2.36
C GLU A 87 2.56 -10.36 -2.85
N ILE A 88 3.31 -9.26 -2.77
CA ILE A 88 4.70 -9.18 -3.20
C ILE A 88 5.54 -8.65 -2.03
N ALA A 89 6.60 -9.36 -1.71
CA ALA A 89 7.59 -8.94 -0.73
C ALA A 89 8.97 -8.83 -1.42
N PRO A 90 9.33 -7.64 -1.97
CA PRO A 90 10.61 -7.44 -2.63
C PRO A 90 11.78 -7.77 -1.71
N GLN A 91 12.73 -8.56 -2.21
CA GLN A 91 13.93 -8.92 -1.45
C GLN A 91 14.87 -7.71 -1.40
N GLY A 92 14.88 -6.98 -0.28
CA GLY A 92 15.79 -5.87 -0.06
C GLY A 92 15.15 -4.67 0.62
N ILE A 93 15.87 -3.54 0.58
CA ILE A 93 15.44 -2.27 1.16
C ILE A 93 15.39 -1.24 0.04
N TYR A 94 14.22 -0.69 -0.23
CA TYR A 94 13.94 0.19 -1.36
C TYR A 94 13.28 1.49 -0.90
N LYS A 95 13.52 2.60 -1.61
CA LYS A 95 12.63 3.77 -1.54
C LYS A 95 11.34 3.50 -2.31
N ALA A 96 10.26 4.22 -1.99
CA ALA A 96 8.98 4.04 -2.67
C ALA A 96 9.08 4.21 -4.20
N ALA A 97 9.82 5.23 -4.67
CA ALA A 97 10.00 5.49 -6.10
C ALA A 97 10.64 4.32 -6.87
N GLN A 98 11.42 3.47 -6.20
CA GLN A 98 12.07 2.31 -6.83
C GLN A 98 11.13 1.12 -7.01
N LEU A 99 9.93 1.16 -6.44
CA LEU A 99 8.93 0.10 -6.55
C LEU A 99 7.96 0.33 -7.71
N ALA A 100 7.94 1.52 -8.30
CA ALA A 100 6.93 1.94 -9.28
C ALA A 100 6.84 0.97 -10.47
N GLU A 101 7.97 0.65 -11.10
CA GLU A 101 8.04 -0.29 -12.23
C GLU A 101 7.58 -1.70 -11.84
N THR A 102 7.90 -2.14 -10.62
CA THR A 102 7.45 -3.45 -10.12
C THR A 102 5.93 -3.45 -9.93
N VAL A 103 5.37 -2.44 -9.27
CA VAL A 103 3.92 -2.31 -9.07
C VAL A 103 3.19 -2.28 -10.41
N GLU A 104 3.69 -1.49 -11.37
CA GLU A 104 3.11 -1.38 -12.71
C GLU A 104 3.08 -2.73 -13.44
N ALA A 105 4.19 -3.48 -13.43
CA ALA A 105 4.26 -4.79 -14.08
C ALA A 105 3.20 -5.77 -13.54
N TYR A 106 3.04 -5.86 -12.22
CA TYR A 106 2.02 -6.73 -11.61
C TYR A 106 0.60 -6.21 -11.83
N CYS A 107 0.38 -4.90 -11.85
CA CYS A 107 -0.92 -4.31 -12.20
C CYS A 107 -1.35 -4.68 -13.63
N VAL A 108 -0.42 -4.64 -14.60
CA VAL A 108 -0.67 -5.06 -15.98
C VAL A 108 -1.04 -6.54 -16.04
N GLU A 109 -0.27 -7.40 -15.35
CA GLU A 109 -0.53 -8.84 -15.30
C GLU A 109 -1.88 -9.17 -14.65
N LEU A 110 -2.19 -8.57 -13.49
CA LEU A 110 -3.46 -8.74 -12.79
C LEU A 110 -4.64 -8.35 -13.68
N LYS A 111 -4.55 -7.19 -14.36
CA LYS A 111 -5.59 -6.72 -15.27
C LYS A 111 -5.77 -7.68 -16.44
N ALA A 112 -4.69 -8.16 -17.05
CA ALA A 112 -4.75 -9.13 -18.15
C ALA A 112 -5.37 -10.46 -17.73
N GLY A 113 -5.22 -10.85 -16.46
CA GLY A 113 -5.85 -12.04 -15.88
C GLY A 113 -7.35 -11.88 -15.58
N CYS A 114 -7.94 -10.69 -15.67
CA CYS A 114 -9.34 -10.44 -15.36
C CYS A 114 -10.24 -10.60 -16.59
N ASN A 115 -11.52 -10.92 -16.36
CA ASN A 115 -12.53 -10.79 -17.39
C ASN A 115 -12.73 -9.29 -17.67
N PRO A 116 -12.51 -8.79 -18.90
CA PRO A 116 -12.65 -7.37 -19.22
C PRO A 116 -14.05 -6.80 -18.91
N TYR A 117 -15.10 -7.63 -19.00
CA TYR A 117 -16.47 -7.21 -18.68
C TYR A 117 -16.75 -7.13 -17.19
N HIS A 118 -15.92 -7.74 -16.35
CA HIS A 118 -16.05 -7.69 -14.90
C HIS A 118 -15.14 -6.64 -14.27
N PHE A 119 -14.08 -6.23 -14.97
CA PHE A 119 -13.04 -5.35 -14.43
C PHE A 119 -13.58 -3.95 -14.10
N ILE A 120 -13.35 -3.50 -12.86
CA ILE A 120 -13.70 -2.15 -12.38
C ILE A 120 -12.45 -1.27 -12.34
N GLY A 121 -11.37 -1.79 -11.76
CA GLY A 121 -10.14 -1.04 -11.54
C GLY A 121 -9.10 -1.84 -10.76
N LEU A 122 -7.99 -1.20 -10.45
CA LEU A 122 -6.91 -1.68 -9.60
C LEU A 122 -6.87 -0.90 -8.29
N ALA A 123 -6.55 -1.60 -7.22
CA ALA A 123 -6.21 -0.99 -5.95
C ALA A 123 -5.00 -1.69 -5.34
N TRP A 124 -4.15 -0.94 -4.65
CA TRP A 124 -3.00 -1.53 -3.99
C TRP A 124 -2.62 -0.84 -2.69
N LEU A 125 -1.97 -1.62 -1.83
CA LEU A 125 -1.37 -1.18 -0.58
C LEU A 125 0.14 -1.38 -0.64
N ALA A 126 0.91 -0.35 -0.33
CA ALA A 126 2.34 -0.46 -0.10
C ALA A 126 2.68 -0.16 1.36
N ILE A 127 3.19 -1.17 2.06
CA ILE A 127 3.46 -1.12 3.49
C ILE A 127 4.97 -1.11 3.72
N PRO A 128 5.54 -0.07 4.37
CA PRO A 128 6.97 0.03 4.66
C PRO A 128 7.37 -0.87 5.85
N ALA A 129 6.87 -2.09 5.89
CA ALA A 129 7.17 -3.11 6.88
C ALA A 129 6.90 -4.50 6.30
N GLU A 130 7.69 -5.48 6.73
CA GLU A 130 7.44 -6.90 6.43
C GLU A 130 6.25 -7.39 7.25
N ILE A 131 5.13 -7.54 6.55
CA ILE A 131 3.90 -8.15 7.04
C ILE A 131 3.21 -8.90 5.90
N THR A 132 2.20 -9.70 6.24
CA THR A 132 1.30 -10.34 5.27
C THR A 132 -0.11 -9.87 5.52
N LEU A 133 -0.84 -9.57 4.44
CA LEU A 133 -2.24 -9.19 4.51
C LEU A 133 -3.11 -10.37 4.11
N THR A 134 -4.16 -10.58 4.90
CA THR A 134 -5.28 -11.40 4.44
C THR A 134 -6.11 -10.62 3.44
N GLU A 135 -6.77 -11.33 2.52
CA GLU A 135 -7.67 -10.70 1.52
C GLU A 135 -8.74 -9.84 2.20
N ALA A 136 -9.37 -10.34 3.27
CA ALA A 136 -10.38 -9.60 4.03
C ALA A 136 -9.84 -8.31 4.69
N GLN A 137 -8.55 -8.30 5.08
CA GLN A 137 -7.94 -7.08 5.62
C GLN A 137 -7.73 -6.04 4.54
N ALA A 138 -7.27 -6.44 3.35
CA ALA A 138 -7.09 -5.53 2.21
C ALA A 138 -8.45 -5.03 1.70
N GLU A 139 -9.42 -5.93 1.54
CA GLU A 139 -10.80 -5.61 1.12
C GLU A 139 -11.42 -4.52 1.98
N ARG A 140 -11.33 -4.67 3.31
CA ARG A 140 -11.85 -3.69 4.26
C ARG A 140 -11.22 -2.31 4.09
N VAL A 141 -9.94 -2.23 3.73
CA VAL A 141 -9.31 -0.93 3.44
C VAL A 141 -9.84 -0.39 2.11
N PHE A 142 -9.88 -1.19 1.05
CA PHE A 142 -10.39 -0.75 -0.24
C PHE A 142 -11.84 -0.28 -0.16
N ASP A 143 -12.71 -1.03 0.51
CA ASP A 143 -14.12 -0.69 0.70
C ASP A 143 -14.31 0.61 1.51
N ALA A 144 -13.55 0.79 2.60
CA ALA A 144 -13.60 2.02 3.40
C ALA A 144 -13.25 3.28 2.61
N PHE A 145 -12.47 3.14 1.52
CA PHE A 145 -12.10 4.23 0.62
C PHE A 145 -12.87 4.22 -0.70
N GLY A 146 -13.93 3.41 -0.79
CA GLY A 146 -14.89 3.45 -1.88
C GLY A 146 -14.46 2.73 -3.16
N ALA A 147 -13.52 1.80 -3.10
CA ALA A 147 -12.96 1.12 -4.27
C ALA A 147 -13.97 0.34 -5.14
N TRP A 148 -15.18 0.12 -4.64
CA TRP A 148 -16.28 -0.54 -5.35
C TRP A 148 -17.26 0.41 -6.03
N ARG A 149 -17.04 1.73 -5.90
CA ARG A 149 -17.83 2.78 -6.56
C ARG A 149 -17.37 2.93 -8.01
N LYS A 150 -18.28 3.28 -8.90
CA LYS A 150 -17.89 3.66 -10.27
C LYS A 150 -17.32 5.08 -10.27
N GLN A 151 -16.42 5.38 -11.21
CA GLN A 151 -15.87 6.74 -11.37
C GLN A 151 -16.97 7.80 -11.54
N SER A 152 -18.09 7.46 -12.18
CA SER A 152 -19.27 8.33 -12.34
C SER A 152 -20.03 8.62 -11.04
N GLU A 153 -19.73 7.91 -9.95
CA GLU A 153 -20.40 8.03 -8.65
C GLU A 153 -19.52 8.76 -7.61
N ALA A 154 -18.28 9.13 -7.98
CA ALA A 154 -17.38 9.92 -7.16
C ALA A 154 -17.62 11.43 -7.46
N ALA A 155 -18.65 11.99 -6.85
CA ALA A 155 -18.97 13.43 -6.87
C ALA A 155 -18.81 14.04 -5.47
#